data_AF-X1VBZ3-F1
#
_entry.id   AF-X1VBZ3-F1
#
_cell.length_a   1.000
_cell.length_b   1.000
_cell.length_c   1.000
_cell.angle_alpha   90.00
_cell.angle_beta   90.00
_cell.angle_gamma   90.00
#
_symmetry.space_group_name_H-M   'P 1'
#
loop_
_entity.id
_entity.type
_entity.pdbx_description
1 polymer ?
#
loop_
_entity_poly.entity_id
_entity_poly.type
_entity_poly.pdbx_seq_one_letter_code
_entity_poly.pdbx_strand_id
1 'polypeptide(L)'
;VANQLPALEAFAKSRGWEIVEVYQESESAWRSGHQRELSRVLTDCHQGQLGADVVLVWALDRLSREGAAAILNLINTFKAYGVRVISYQEPWTEAPGEFGEVLYAIAGWVARMESKRKSERTKAGMERARREGKQIGRPKGSGDKKRRKRTGYLLRYADPKTRAKYGKKG
;
A
#
# COMPACT_ATOMS: atom_id res chain seq x y z
N VAL A 1 -6.55 -19.72 -6.05
CA VAL A 1 -7.29 -18.69 -5.30
C VAL A 1 -8.68 -18.63 -5.88
N ALA A 2 -9.73 -18.79 -5.06
CA ALA A 2 -11.11 -18.67 -5.53
C ALA A 2 -11.30 -17.29 -6.18
N ASN A 3 -12.00 -17.25 -7.31
CA ASN A 3 -12.26 -16.02 -8.04
C ASN A 3 -13.03 -15.05 -7.12
N GLN A 4 -12.43 -13.91 -6.77
CA GLN A 4 -13.03 -12.89 -5.88
C GLN A 4 -14.09 -12.06 -6.62
N LEU A 5 -13.99 -12.02 -7.96
CA LEU A 5 -14.80 -11.16 -8.82
C LEU A 5 -16.32 -11.38 -8.67
N PRO A 6 -16.86 -12.62 -8.66
CA PRO A 6 -18.31 -12.83 -8.58
C PRO A 6 -18.93 -12.27 -7.29
N ALA A 7 -18.19 -12.29 -6.19
CA ALA A 7 -18.66 -11.73 -4.93
C ALA A 7 -18.67 -10.20 -4.95
N LEU A 8 -17.66 -9.57 -5.57
CA LEU A 8 -17.63 -8.12 -5.75
C LEU A 8 -18.71 -7.65 -6.74
N GLU A 9 -18.95 -8.40 -7.80
CA GLU A 9 -20.02 -8.12 -8.77
C GLU A 9 -21.40 -8.20 -8.11
N ALA A 10 -21.66 -9.26 -7.33
CA ALA A 10 -22.90 -9.39 -6.58
C ALA A 10 -23.08 -8.25 -5.58
N PHE A 11 -22.00 -7.86 -4.90
CA PHE A 11 -22.00 -6.76 -3.95
C PHE A 11 -22.32 -5.41 -4.61
N ALA A 12 -21.67 -5.08 -5.73
CA ALA A 12 -21.95 -3.88 -6.51
C ALA A 12 -23.40 -3.87 -7.01
N LYS A 13 -23.86 -4.99 -7.57
CA LYS A 13 -25.24 -5.13 -8.07
C LYS A 13 -26.29 -4.93 -6.98
N SER A 14 -26.05 -5.44 -5.77
CA SER A 14 -26.98 -5.28 -4.64
C SER A 14 -27.17 -3.82 -4.21
N ARG A 15 -26.22 -2.94 -4.56
CA ARG A 15 -26.25 -1.49 -4.25
C ARG A 15 -26.67 -0.64 -5.46
N GLY A 16 -27.02 -1.28 -6.57
CA GLY A 16 -27.33 -0.59 -7.83
C GLY A 16 -26.13 0.11 -8.44
N TRP A 17 -24.90 -0.32 -8.11
CA TRP A 17 -23.70 0.25 -8.70
C TRP A 17 -23.43 -0.37 -10.07
N GLU A 18 -23.05 0.49 -11.02
CA GLU A 18 -22.54 0.09 -12.32
C GLU A 18 -21.03 -0.13 -12.25
N ILE A 19 -20.56 -1.25 -12.81
CA ILE A 19 -19.13 -1.56 -12.86
C ILE A 19 -18.59 -0.98 -14.17
N VAL A 20 -17.82 0.10 -14.08
CA VAL A 20 -17.25 0.80 -15.24
C VAL A 20 -15.92 0.21 -15.69
N GLU A 21 -15.15 -0.41 -14.79
CA GLU A 21 -13.85 -1.02 -15.08
C GLU A 21 -13.47 -2.04 -13.99
N VAL A 22 -12.69 -3.05 -14.35
CA VAL A 22 -12.22 -4.11 -13.44
C VAL A 22 -10.70 -4.26 -13.53
N TYR A 23 -10.02 -4.02 -12.41
CA TYR A 23 -8.58 -4.17 -12.29
C TYR A 23 -8.23 -5.46 -11.56
N GLN A 24 -7.41 -6.32 -12.17
CA GLN A 24 -6.99 -7.60 -11.59
C GLN A 24 -5.48 -7.71 -11.55
N GLU A 25 -4.96 -8.13 -10.40
CA GLU A 25 -3.56 -8.45 -10.23
C GLU A 25 -3.34 -9.94 -9.99
N SER A 26 -2.34 -10.51 -10.66
CA SER A 26 -1.89 -11.87 -10.40
C SER A 26 -0.94 -11.91 -9.19
N GLU A 27 -1.06 -12.95 -8.36
CA GLU A 27 -0.22 -13.14 -7.16
C GLU A 27 1.29 -13.11 -7.44
N SER A 28 1.70 -13.46 -8.67
CA SER A 28 3.10 -13.48 -9.11
C SER A 28 3.68 -12.09 -9.40
N ALA A 29 2.85 -11.04 -9.48
CA ALA A 29 3.27 -9.67 -9.74
C ALA A 29 3.79 -8.94 -8.49
N TRP A 30 3.73 -9.52 -7.30
CA TRP A 30 4.00 -8.83 -6.03
C TRP A 30 5.43 -8.29 -5.80
N ARG A 31 6.41 -8.67 -6.62
CA ARG A 31 7.79 -8.13 -6.52
C ARG A 31 8.08 -6.94 -7.44
N SER A 32 7.18 -6.61 -8.37
CA SER A 32 7.42 -5.57 -9.39
C SER A 32 6.18 -5.03 -10.13
N GLY A 33 5.01 -5.65 -10.01
CA GLY A 33 3.79 -5.34 -10.77
C GLY A 33 2.57 -4.89 -9.95
N HIS A 34 2.55 -5.04 -8.61
CA HIS A 34 1.47 -4.49 -7.76
C HIS A 34 1.32 -2.96 -7.86
N GLN A 35 2.41 -2.28 -8.22
CA GLN A 35 2.34 -0.84 -8.48
C GLN A 35 1.64 -0.53 -9.80
N ARG A 36 1.52 -1.47 -10.74
CA ARG A 36 1.02 -1.17 -12.09
C ARG A 36 -0.49 -0.96 -12.08
N GLU A 37 -1.27 -1.91 -11.58
CA GLU A 37 -2.73 -1.77 -11.58
C GLU A 37 -3.19 -0.71 -10.58
N LEU A 38 -2.60 -0.65 -9.39
CA LEU A 38 -2.86 0.45 -8.46
C LEU A 38 -2.55 1.82 -9.08
N SER A 39 -1.44 1.97 -9.83
CA SER A 39 -1.13 3.23 -10.51
C SER A 39 -2.11 3.55 -11.64
N ARG A 40 -2.63 2.53 -12.34
CA ARG A 40 -3.67 2.72 -13.36
C ARG A 40 -4.95 3.24 -12.71
N VAL A 41 -5.46 2.56 -11.68
CA VAL A 41 -6.66 3.01 -10.93
C VAL A 41 -6.48 4.45 -10.43
N LEU A 42 -5.33 4.78 -9.84
CA LEU A 42 -5.04 6.14 -9.39
C LEU A 42 -5.04 7.16 -10.53
N THR A 43 -4.49 6.79 -11.69
CA THR A 43 -4.44 7.67 -12.87
C THR A 43 -5.84 7.88 -13.43
N ASP A 44 -6.60 6.81 -13.60
CA ASP A 44 -7.93 6.84 -14.20
C ASP A 44 -8.91 7.61 -13.31
N CYS A 45 -8.83 7.43 -11.98
CA CYS A 45 -9.57 8.25 -11.02
C CYS A 45 -9.13 9.72 -11.02
N HIS A 46 -7.82 10.00 -11.06
CA HIS A 46 -7.32 11.37 -11.07
C HIS A 46 -7.74 12.14 -12.33
N GLN A 47 -7.75 11.47 -13.48
CA GLN A 47 -8.16 12.07 -14.76
C GLN A 47 -9.69 12.17 -14.91
N GLY A 48 -10.46 11.53 -14.02
CA GLY A 48 -11.93 11.53 -14.06
C GLY A 48 -12.52 10.83 -15.28
N GLN A 49 -11.72 10.09 -16.06
CA GLN A 49 -12.14 9.52 -17.34
C GLN A 49 -13.26 8.48 -17.20
N LEU A 50 -13.30 7.79 -16.06
CA LEU A 50 -14.26 6.72 -15.79
C LEU A 50 -15.56 7.22 -15.15
N GLY A 51 -15.61 8.48 -14.68
CA GLY A 51 -16.75 8.98 -13.91
C GLY A 51 -17.08 8.15 -12.65
N ALA A 52 -16.07 7.46 -12.08
CA ALA A 52 -16.27 6.53 -10.99
C ALA A 52 -16.35 7.25 -9.64
N ASP A 53 -17.42 7.03 -8.88
CA ASP A 53 -17.57 7.55 -7.50
C ASP A 53 -16.95 6.65 -6.43
N VAL A 54 -16.76 5.37 -6.76
CA VAL A 54 -16.36 4.32 -5.80
C VAL A 54 -15.30 3.40 -6.42
N VAL A 55 -14.25 3.14 -5.65
CA VAL A 55 -13.32 2.02 -5.87
C VAL A 55 -13.67 0.92 -4.87
N LEU A 56 -14.15 -0.22 -5.37
CA LEU A 56 -14.47 -1.40 -4.58
C LEU A 56 -13.28 -2.37 -4.59
N VAL A 57 -12.77 -2.71 -3.40
CA VAL A 57 -11.69 -3.68 -3.21
C VAL A 57 -12.15 -4.88 -2.40
N TRP A 58 -11.51 -6.03 -2.59
CA TRP A 58 -11.78 -7.21 -1.75
C TRP A 58 -11.44 -6.95 -0.28
N ALA A 59 -10.29 -6.34 -0.03
CA ALA A 59 -9.78 -6.02 1.29
C ALA A 59 -8.85 -4.81 1.20
N LEU A 60 -8.73 -4.03 2.27
CA LEU A 60 -7.86 -2.85 2.28
C LEU A 60 -6.38 -3.18 2.07
N ASP A 61 -5.93 -4.40 2.41
CA ASP A 61 -4.57 -4.87 2.16
C ASP A 61 -4.21 -4.96 0.67
N ARG A 62 -5.21 -4.90 -0.22
CA ARG A 62 -5.03 -4.82 -1.68
C ARG A 62 -4.60 -3.45 -2.16
N LEU A 63 -4.66 -2.40 -1.32
CA LEU A 63 -4.16 -1.09 -1.68
C LEU A 63 -2.67 -0.92 -1.37
N SER A 64 -2.18 -1.55 -0.32
CA SER A 64 -0.75 -1.49 0.03
C SER A 64 -0.34 -2.54 1.04
N ARG A 65 0.87 -3.07 0.87
CA ARG A 65 1.55 -3.93 1.87
C ARG A 65 2.46 -3.19 2.83
N GLU A 66 2.63 -1.88 2.65
CA GLU A 66 3.44 -1.05 3.56
C GLU A 66 2.73 -0.84 4.91
N GLY A 67 1.47 -1.27 5.01
CA GLY A 67 0.67 -1.31 6.23
C GLY A 67 -0.44 -0.27 6.23
N ALA A 68 -1.22 -0.26 7.31
CA ALA A 68 -2.45 0.54 7.41
C ALA A 68 -2.22 2.05 7.19
N ALA A 69 -1.08 2.61 7.57
CA ALA A 69 -0.77 4.02 7.30
C ALA A 69 -0.67 4.34 5.80
N ALA A 70 -0.07 3.45 5.00
CA ALA A 70 0.04 3.63 3.56
C ALA A 70 -1.32 3.46 2.87
N ILE A 71 -2.12 2.49 3.32
CA ILE A 71 -3.50 2.28 2.85
C ILE A 71 -4.33 3.55 3.09
N LEU A 72 -4.26 4.14 4.28
CA LEU A 72 -5.03 5.35 4.60
C LEU A 72 -4.57 6.59 3.81
N ASN A 73 -3.27 6.71 3.53
CA ASN A 73 -2.81 7.74 2.62
C ASN A 73 -3.40 7.56 1.22
N LEU A 74 -3.47 6.33 0.71
CA LEU A 74 -4.13 6.05 -0.58
C LEU A 74 -5.62 6.39 -0.54
N ILE A 75 -6.32 6.02 0.54
CA ILE A 75 -7.74 6.39 0.72
C ILE A 75 -7.92 7.91 0.69
N ASN A 76 -7.07 8.67 1.38
CA ASN A 76 -7.10 10.12 1.34
C ASN A 76 -6.82 10.68 -0.07
N THR A 77 -5.91 10.06 -0.83
CA THR A 77 -5.67 10.41 -2.23
C THR A 77 -6.91 10.19 -3.09
N PHE A 78 -7.57 9.03 -2.98
CA PHE A 78 -8.82 8.78 -3.69
C PHE A 78 -9.91 9.77 -3.30
N LYS A 79 -10.04 10.07 -2.00
CA LYS A 79 -10.99 11.08 -1.51
C LYS A 79 -10.73 12.46 -2.11
N ALA A 80 -9.48 12.85 -2.29
CA ALA A 80 -9.12 14.11 -2.95
C ALA A 80 -9.51 14.13 -4.44
N TYR A 81 -9.68 12.97 -5.06
CA TYR A 81 -10.22 12.83 -6.42
C TYR A 81 -11.76 12.73 -6.45
N GLY A 82 -12.44 12.87 -5.31
CA GLY A 82 -13.89 12.68 -5.19
C GLY A 82 -14.32 11.21 -5.16
N VAL A 83 -13.37 10.27 -5.06
CA VAL A 83 -13.63 8.83 -5.13
C VAL A 83 -13.57 8.21 -3.74
N ARG A 84 -14.60 7.45 -3.38
CA ARG A 84 -14.64 6.70 -2.11
C ARG A 84 -14.02 5.31 -2.29
N VAL A 85 -13.29 4.85 -1.29
CA VAL A 85 -12.74 3.49 -1.25
C VAL A 85 -13.60 2.64 -0.35
N ILE A 86 -14.22 1.59 -0.92
CA ILE A 86 -15.03 0.64 -0.18
C ILE A 86 -14.37 -0.72 -0.23
N SER A 87 -14.34 -1.40 0.90
CA SER A 87 -13.81 -2.75 1.02
C SER A 87 -14.91 -3.75 1.35
N TYR A 88 -14.90 -4.87 0.64
CA TYR A 88 -15.81 -5.99 0.88
C TYR A 88 -15.57 -6.65 2.24
N GLN A 89 -14.31 -6.82 2.66
CA GLN A 89 -13.96 -7.45 3.94
C GLN A 89 -14.08 -6.50 5.14
N GLU A 90 -14.12 -5.19 4.90
CA GLU A 90 -14.22 -4.17 5.95
C GLU A 90 -15.51 -3.33 5.79
N PRO A 91 -16.68 -3.82 6.26
CA PRO A 91 -17.98 -3.16 6.06
C PRO A 91 -18.05 -1.72 6.60
N TRP A 92 -17.23 -1.40 7.60
CA TRP A 92 -17.15 -0.06 8.17
C TRP A 92 -16.71 1.01 7.15
N THR A 93 -16.08 0.61 6.04
CA THR A 93 -15.69 1.51 4.94
C THR A 93 -16.89 2.07 4.16
N GLU A 94 -18.07 1.46 4.27
CA GLU A 94 -19.30 1.96 3.66
C GLU A 94 -20.00 3.05 4.47
N ALA A 95 -19.52 3.31 5.69
CA ALA A 95 -20.14 4.28 6.58
C ALA A 95 -20.29 5.64 5.88
N PRO A 96 -21.51 6.20 5.82
CA PRO A 96 -21.76 7.44 5.10
C PRO A 96 -21.33 8.67 5.90
N GLY A 97 -21.09 9.77 5.17
CA GLY A 97 -20.91 11.11 5.73
C GLY A 97 -19.83 11.21 6.80
N GLU A 98 -20.08 12.06 7.79
CA GLU A 98 -19.15 12.37 8.89
C GLU A 98 -18.78 11.13 9.72
N PHE A 99 -19.70 10.17 9.86
CA PHE A 99 -19.43 8.94 10.60
C PHE A 99 -18.33 8.11 9.94
N GLY A 100 -18.35 8.00 8.61
CA GLY A 100 -17.26 7.36 7.86
C GLY A 100 -15.92 8.05 8.09
N GLU A 101 -15.90 9.38 8.09
CA GLU A 101 -14.68 10.15 8.34
C GLU A 101 -14.08 9.88 9.72
N VAL A 102 -14.93 9.77 10.75
CA VAL A 102 -14.52 9.40 12.10
C VAL A 102 -13.90 8.00 12.12
N LEU A 103 -14.50 7.03 11.42
CA LEU A 103 -13.97 5.66 11.36
C LEU A 103 -12.61 5.61 10.67
N TYR A 104 -12.42 6.34 9.57
CA TYR A 104 -11.10 6.46 8.92
C TYR A 104 -10.07 7.14 9.83
N ALA A 105 -10.46 8.17 10.58
CA ALA A 105 -9.58 8.85 11.53
C ALA A 105 -9.15 7.91 12.67
N ILE A 106 -10.08 7.14 13.24
CA ILE A 106 -9.79 6.12 14.26
C ILE A 106 -8.85 5.07 13.68
N ALA A 107 -9.14 4.54 12.49
CA ALA A 107 -8.29 3.57 11.81
C ALA A 107 -6.85 4.11 11.61
N GLY A 108 -6.72 5.39 11.23
CA GLY A 108 -5.40 6.04 11.08
C GLY A 108 -4.66 6.26 12.36
N TRP A 109 -5.36 6.63 13.42
CA TRP A 109 -4.76 6.73 14.73
C TRP A 109 -4.25 5.36 15.22
N VAL A 110 -5.06 4.30 15.08
CA VAL A 110 -4.67 2.92 15.43
C VAL A 110 -3.46 2.47 14.62
N ALA A 111 -3.48 2.68 13.30
CA ALA A 111 -2.37 2.35 12.41
C ALA A 111 -1.06 3.02 12.83
N ARG A 112 -1.11 4.32 13.17
CA ARG A 112 0.05 5.08 13.64
C ARG A 112 0.55 4.56 14.99
N MET A 113 -0.37 4.24 15.91
CA MET A 113 -0.05 3.69 17.22
C MET A 113 0.66 2.33 17.09
N GLU A 114 0.15 1.43 16.25
CA GLU A 114 0.79 0.13 16.00
C GLU A 114 2.18 0.26 15.39
N SER A 115 2.34 1.15 14.42
CA SER A 115 3.64 1.43 13.79
C SER A 115 4.66 1.93 14.82
N LYS A 116 4.24 2.86 15.70
CA LYS A 116 5.05 3.36 16.81
C LYS A 116 5.47 2.22 17.76
N ARG A 117 4.51 1.39 18.20
CA ARG A 117 4.78 0.23 19.08
C ARG A 117 5.73 -0.79 18.44
N LYS A 118 5.58 -1.08 17.13
CA LYS A 118 6.51 -1.95 16.39
C LYS A 118 7.93 -1.37 16.41
N SER A 119 8.07 -0.07 16.11
CA SER A 119 9.37 0.63 16.15
C SER A 119 10.02 0.57 17.53
N GLU A 120 9.27 0.84 18.59
CA GLU A 120 9.74 0.78 19.97
C GLU A 120 10.26 -0.61 20.35
N ARG A 121 9.51 -1.67 20.00
CA ARG A 121 9.95 -3.06 20.23
C ARG A 121 11.22 -3.41 19.46
N THR A 122 11.33 -2.97 18.21
CA THR A 122 12.55 -3.18 17.42
C THR A 122 13.75 -2.48 18.06
N LYS A 123 13.59 -1.22 18.51
CA LYS A 123 14.66 -0.47 19.21
C LYS A 123 15.08 -1.16 20.51
N ALA A 124 14.12 -1.54 21.35
CA ALA A 124 14.40 -2.26 22.59
C ALA A 124 15.10 -3.61 22.33
N GLY A 125 14.70 -4.35 21.31
CA GLY A 125 15.36 -5.59 20.90
C GLY A 125 16.81 -5.36 20.45
N MET A 126 17.06 -4.30 19.68
CA MET A 126 18.41 -3.92 19.27
C MET A 126 19.27 -3.49 20.47
N GLU A 127 18.72 -2.73 21.41
CA GLU A 127 19.45 -2.33 22.62
C GLU A 127 19.83 -3.54 23.49
N ARG A 128 18.93 -4.50 23.68
CA ARG A 128 19.24 -5.75 24.38
C ARG A 128 20.36 -6.53 23.70
N ALA A 129 20.27 -6.73 22.39
CA ALA A 129 21.31 -7.43 21.63
C ALA A 129 22.67 -6.71 21.73
N ARG A 130 22.71 -5.37 21.73
CA ARG A 130 23.96 -4.60 21.96
C ARG A 130 24.54 -4.85 23.36
N ARG A 131 23.70 -4.85 24.40
CA ARG A 131 24.12 -5.11 25.79
C ARG A 131 24.66 -6.53 25.97
N GLU A 132 24.09 -7.49 25.26
CA GLU A 132 24.56 -8.89 25.22
C GLU A 132 25.81 -9.09 24.34
N GLY A 133 26.40 -8.02 23.80
CA GLY A 133 27.59 -8.08 22.95
C GLY A 133 27.34 -8.68 21.55
N LYS A 134 26.08 -8.91 21.16
CA LYS A 134 25.74 -9.43 19.84
C LYS A 134 26.01 -8.38 18.76
N GLN A 135 26.67 -8.79 17.68
CA GLN A 135 26.92 -7.93 16.53
C GLN A 135 25.61 -7.73 15.75
N ILE A 136 25.07 -6.51 15.79
CA ILE A 136 23.86 -6.13 15.04
C ILE A 136 24.25 -5.59 13.67
N GLY A 137 23.57 -6.06 12.64
CA GLY A 137 23.83 -5.69 11.26
C GLY A 137 24.82 -6.63 10.58
N ARG A 138 25.44 -6.16 9.49
CA ARG A 138 26.32 -6.99 8.67
C ARG A 138 27.64 -7.29 9.43
N PRO A 139 28.11 -8.54 9.46
CA PRO A 139 29.43 -8.88 10.03
C PRO A 139 30.55 -8.09 9.35
N LYS A 140 31.48 -7.53 10.14
CA LYS A 140 32.67 -6.84 9.63
C LYS A 140 33.47 -7.76 8.70
N GLY A 141 33.90 -7.25 7.55
CA GLY A 141 34.72 -7.99 6.58
C GLY A 141 33.96 -8.94 5.64
N SER A 142 32.65 -9.12 5.80
CA SER A 142 31.88 -9.95 4.87
C SER A 142 31.75 -9.28 3.49
N GLY A 143 32.25 -9.95 2.44
CA GLY A 143 32.06 -9.56 1.04
C GLY A 143 30.65 -9.89 0.53
N ASP A 144 30.14 -9.10 -0.43
CA ASP A 144 28.86 -9.39 -1.07
C ASP A 144 29.00 -10.64 -1.95
N LYS A 145 28.32 -11.74 -1.62
CA LYS A 145 28.29 -12.96 -2.46
C LYS A 145 27.69 -12.71 -3.85
N LYS A 146 26.87 -11.66 -3.98
CA LYS A 146 26.25 -11.22 -5.24
C LYS A 146 26.38 -9.71 -5.33
N ARG A 147 26.68 -9.20 -6.54
CA ARG A 147 26.74 -7.76 -6.81
C ARG A 147 25.46 -7.08 -6.31
N ARG A 148 25.60 -6.12 -5.39
CA ARG A 148 24.49 -5.37 -4.82
C ARG A 148 23.65 -4.75 -5.94
N LYS A 149 22.35 -5.04 -5.98
CA LYS A 149 21.44 -4.39 -6.93
C LYS A 149 21.40 -2.90 -6.59
N ARG A 150 21.93 -2.06 -7.49
CA ARG A 150 22.01 -0.59 -7.34
C ARG A 150 20.75 0.11 -7.88
N THR A 151 19.60 -0.52 -7.70
CA THR A 151 18.28 -0.02 -8.13
C THR A 151 17.34 0.05 -6.93
N GLY A 152 16.25 0.81 -7.03
CA GLY A 152 15.27 0.95 -5.95
C GLY A 152 15.66 2.00 -4.89
N TYR A 153 15.82 1.60 -3.62
CA TYR A 153 16.01 2.49 -2.46
C TYR A 153 17.14 3.53 -2.66
N LEU A 154 18.26 3.11 -3.27
CA LEU A 154 19.40 3.99 -3.58
C LEU A 154 19.02 5.16 -4.51
N LEU A 155 18.02 5.00 -5.38
CA LEU A 155 17.60 6.04 -6.33
C LEU A 155 16.49 6.94 -5.78
N ARG A 156 15.81 6.53 -4.69
CA ARG A 156 14.62 7.22 -4.16
C ARG A 156 14.96 8.61 -3.58
N TYR A 157 16.16 8.74 -3.00
CA TYR A 157 16.70 9.98 -2.44
C TYR A 157 18.07 10.34 -3.04
N ALA A 158 18.42 9.74 -4.17
CA ALA A 158 19.67 10.02 -4.86
C ALA A 158 19.67 11.44 -5.43
N ASP A 159 20.80 12.12 -5.32
CA ASP A 159 21.07 13.33 -6.09
C ASP A 159 20.98 13.04 -7.61
N PRO A 160 20.76 14.06 -8.45
CA PRO A 160 20.60 13.90 -9.90
C PRO A 160 21.75 13.14 -10.56
N LYS A 161 23.00 13.26 -10.08
CA LYS A 161 24.15 12.57 -10.65
C LYS A 161 24.11 11.07 -10.33
N THR A 162 23.77 10.72 -9.09
CA THR A 162 23.59 9.32 -8.68
C THR A 162 22.42 8.67 -9.43
N ARG A 163 21.35 9.44 -9.68
CA ARG A 163 20.19 8.98 -10.45
C ARG A 163 20.50 8.76 -11.93
N ALA A 164 21.26 9.66 -12.56
CA ALA A 164 21.72 9.49 -13.94
C ALA A 164 22.66 8.28 -14.12
N LYS A 165 23.51 8.02 -13.14
CA LYS A 165 24.51 6.93 -13.19
C LYS A 165 23.92 5.53 -12.99
N TYR A 166 22.87 5.41 -12.17
CA TYR A 166 22.30 4.11 -11.78
C TYR A 166 20.83 3.92 -12.18
N GLY A 167 20.16 4.95 -12.71
CA GLY A 167 18.76 4.93 -13.12
C GLY A 167 18.46 4.23 -14.45
N LYS A 168 19.48 3.88 -15.24
CA LYS A 168 19.31 3.09 -16.47
C LYS A 168 19.65 1.62 -16.23
N LYS A 169 18.61 0.81 -16.00
CA LYS A 169 18.35 -0.52 -16.60
C LYS A 169 17.24 -1.23 -15.85
N GLY A 170 16.15 -1.48 -16.58
CA GLY A 170 14.94 -2.16 -16.21
C GLY A 170 13.97 -1.91 -17.34
#